data_AF-A0A1F3Y7X1-F1
#
_entry.id   AF-A0A1F3Y7X1-F1
#
_cell.length_a   1.000
_cell.length_b   1.000
_cell.length_c   1.000
_cell.angle_alpha   90.00
_cell.angle_beta   90.00
_cell.angle_gamma   90.00
#
_symmetry.space_group_name_H-M   'P 1'
#
loop_
_entity.id
_entity.type
_entity.pdbx_description
1 polymer ?
#
loop_
_entity_poly.entity_id
_entity_poly.type
_entity_poly.pdbx_seq_one_letter_code
_entity_poly.pdbx_strand_id
1 'polypeptide(L)'
;MATLNLRLDDELERRLAREANLEHQTRSELARAALETYLAQRERRRFQAEILRAARARGDREAVATAEEALYTDNEALELSENIAAEPKARYGARESRRKKR
;
A
#
# COMPACT_ATOMS: atom_id res chain seq x y z
N MET A 1 10.68 -21.13 -22.88
CA MET A 1 11.00 -21.41 -21.47
C MET A 1 12.50 -21.60 -21.34
N ALA A 2 13.17 -20.88 -20.45
CA ALA A 2 14.59 -21.05 -20.16
C ALA A 2 14.77 -22.02 -18.97
N THR A 3 15.81 -22.86 -19.01
CA THR A 3 16.19 -23.76 -17.92
C THR A 3 17.28 -23.12 -17.07
N LEU A 4 17.09 -23.12 -15.76
CA LEU A 4 18.07 -22.65 -14.77
C LEU A 4 18.45 -23.80 -13.86
N ASN A 5 19.73 -24.15 -13.83
CA ASN A 5 20.28 -25.10 -12.86
C ASN A 5 20.90 -24.31 -11.71
N LEU A 6 20.30 -24.41 -10.52
CA LEU A 6 20.75 -23.74 -9.31
C LEU A 6 21.16 -24.78 -8.28
N ARG A 7 22.35 -24.62 -7.70
CA ARG A 7 22.76 -25.39 -6.53
C ARG A 7 22.25 -24.68 -5.27
N LEU A 8 21.45 -25.40 -4.50
CA LEU A 8 20.95 -24.95 -3.20
C LEU A 8 21.71 -25.71 -2.12
N ASP A 9 21.89 -25.09 -0.96
CA ASP A 9 22.30 -25.83 0.23
C ASP A 9 21.17 -26.75 0.71
N ASP A 10 21.53 -27.81 1.43
CA ASP A 10 20.56 -28.83 1.86
C ASP A 10 19.48 -28.27 2.80
N GLU A 11 19.81 -27.21 3.54
CA GLU A 11 18.85 -26.57 4.46
C GLU A 11 17.77 -25.83 3.68
N LEU A 12 18.17 -25.04 2.69
CA LEU A 12 17.30 -24.27 1.81
C LEU A 12 16.46 -25.20 0.94
N GLU A 13 17.01 -26.30 0.45
CA GLU A 13 16.23 -27.32 -0.25
C GLU A 13 15.13 -27.90 0.66
N ARG A 14 15.48 -28.28 1.90
CA ARG A 14 14.49 -28.78 2.88
C ARG A 14 13.42 -27.74 3.20
N ARG A 15 13.79 -26.46 3.32
CA ARG A 15 12.83 -25.36 3.54
C ARG A 15 11.91 -25.19 2.35
N LEU A 16 12.46 -25.10 1.14
CA LEU A 16 11.69 -24.95 -0.10
C LEU A 16 10.70 -26.11 -0.29
N ALA A 17 11.13 -27.34 -0.01
CA ALA A 17 10.25 -28.51 -0.08
C ALA A 17 9.08 -28.44 0.93
N ARG A 18 9.34 -27.96 2.15
CA ARG A 18 8.28 -27.78 3.16
C ARG A 18 7.27 -26.72 2.74
N GLU A 19 7.74 -25.56 2.33
CA GLU A 19 6.85 -24.47 1.89
C GLU A 19 6.05 -24.86 0.64
N ALA A 20 6.69 -25.54 -0.31
CA ALA A 20 6.02 -26.06 -1.50
C ALA A 20 4.88 -27.05 -1.15
N ASN A 21 5.11 -27.91 -0.15
CA ASN A 21 4.08 -28.82 0.34
C ASN A 21 2.93 -28.08 1.04
N LEU A 22 3.20 -27.02 1.80
CA LEU A 22 2.19 -26.22 2.49
C LEU A 22 1.32 -25.43 1.51
N GLU A 23 1.93 -24.91 0.44
CA GLU A 23 1.22 -24.14 -0.59
C GLU A 23 0.65 -25.01 -1.72
N HIS A 24 0.81 -26.35 -1.64
CA HIS A 24 0.39 -27.30 -2.66
C HIS A 24 0.96 -27.01 -4.07
N GLN A 25 2.19 -26.50 -4.12
CA GLN A 25 2.91 -26.16 -5.36
C GLN A 25 4.15 -27.03 -5.55
N THR A 26 4.70 -27.05 -6.77
CA THR A 26 6.01 -27.69 -6.98
C THR A 26 7.15 -26.79 -6.48
N ARG A 27 8.28 -27.42 -6.10
CA ARG A 27 9.50 -26.69 -5.70
C ARG A 27 9.96 -25.68 -6.75
N SER A 28 9.86 -26.04 -8.03
CA SER A 28 10.25 -25.19 -9.15
C SER A 28 9.32 -23.99 -9.36
N GLU A 29 8.01 -24.17 -9.13
CA GLU A 29 7.04 -23.08 -9.19
C GLU A 29 7.25 -22.11 -8.04
N LEU A 30 7.39 -22.61 -6.81
CA LEU A 30 7.65 -21.77 -5.65
C LEU A 30 8.97 -21.01 -5.77
N ALA A 31 10.02 -21.67 -6.29
CA ALA A 31 11.31 -21.01 -6.56
C ALA A 31 11.16 -19.90 -7.62
N ARG A 32 10.38 -20.13 -8.67
CA ARG A 32 10.11 -19.10 -9.70
C ARG A 32 9.34 -17.93 -9.11
N ALA A 33 8.27 -18.19 -8.35
CA ALA A 33 7.47 -17.14 -7.72
C ALA A 33 8.32 -16.30 -6.74
N ALA A 34 9.20 -16.95 -5.96
CA ALA A 34 10.12 -16.26 -5.07
C ALA A 34 11.13 -15.37 -5.83
N LEU A 35 11.67 -15.86 -6.96
CA LEU A 35 12.58 -15.09 -7.81
C LEU A 35 11.89 -13.89 -8.45
N GLU A 36 10.69 -14.07 -8.99
CA GLU A 36 9.89 -12.98 -9.56
C GLU A 36 9.60 -11.90 -8.50
N THR A 37 9.16 -12.32 -7.32
CA THR A 37 8.88 -11.40 -6.20
C THR A 37 10.14 -10.65 -5.77
N TYR A 38 11.28 -11.34 -5.66
CA TYR A 38 12.54 -10.73 -5.28
C TYR A 38 13.03 -9.71 -6.31
N LEU A 39 12.94 -10.04 -7.61
CA LEU A 39 13.33 -9.13 -8.68
C LEU A 39 12.44 -7.89 -8.72
N ALA A 40 11.12 -8.05 -8.62
CA ALA A 40 10.18 -6.94 -8.55
C ALA A 40 10.44 -6.04 -7.34
N GLN A 41 10.71 -6.64 -6.17
CA GLN A 41 11.04 -5.87 -4.97
C GLN A 41 12.37 -5.11 -5.14
N ARG A 42 13.37 -5.72 -5.78
CA ARG A 42 14.67 -5.09 -6.03
C ARG A 42 14.56 -3.93 -7.02
N GLU A 43 13.77 -4.09 -8.07
CA GLU A 43 13.49 -3.02 -9.04
C GLU A 43 12.78 -1.85 -8.37
N ARG A 44 11.72 -2.13 -7.59
CA ARG A 44 11.03 -1.09 -6.82
C ARG A 44 11.96 -0.35 -5.86
N ARG A 45 12.84 -1.07 -5.16
CA ARG A 45 13.85 -0.46 -4.27
C ARG A 45 14.82 0.45 -5.03
N ARG A 46 15.28 0.04 -6.22
CA ARG A 46 16.14 0.88 -7.06
C ARG A 46 15.41 2.15 -7.49
N PHE A 47 14.18 2.02 -7.95
CA PHE A 47 13.36 3.16 -8.35
C PHE A 47 13.12 4.13 -7.19
N GLN A 48 12.76 3.61 -6.00
CA GLN A 48 12.60 4.43 -4.81
C GLN A 48 13.90 5.10 -4.37
N ALA A 49 15.04 4.42 -4.50
CA ALA A 49 16.34 5.01 -4.19
C ALA A 49 16.65 6.20 -5.11
N GLU A 50 16.30 6.12 -6.40
CA GLU A 50 16.45 7.23 -7.34
C GLU A 50 15.53 8.41 -6.99
N ILE A 51 14.26 8.15 -6.60
CA ILE A 51 13.36 9.20 -6.11
C ILE A 51 13.94 9.88 -4.87
N LEU A 52 14.37 9.10 -3.88
CA LEU A 52 14.96 9.65 -2.65
C LEU A 52 16.23 10.46 -2.94
N ARG A 53 17.03 10.02 -3.90
CA ARG A 53 18.23 10.75 -4.34
C ARG A 53 17.86 12.08 -4.99
N ALA A 54 16.87 12.08 -5.89
CA ALA A 54 16.39 13.29 -6.54
C ALA A 54 15.77 14.29 -5.55
N ALA A 55 14.97 13.79 -4.58
CA ALA A 55 14.39 14.60 -3.51
C ALA A 55 15.50 15.25 -2.65
N ARG A 56 16.49 14.47 -2.22
CA ARG A 56 17.63 14.99 -1.45
C ARG A 56 18.47 16.00 -2.24
N ALA A 57 18.59 15.81 -3.56
CA ALA A 57 19.37 16.72 -4.42
C ALA A 57 18.69 18.08 -4.61
N ARG A 58 17.35 18.13 -4.69
CA ARG A 58 16.59 19.40 -4.68
C ARG A 58 16.69 20.12 -3.34
N GLY A 59 16.81 19.35 -2.26
CA GLY A 59 16.91 19.87 -0.90
C GLY A 59 15.55 20.31 -0.35
N ASP A 60 15.45 20.37 0.97
CA ASP A 60 14.15 20.52 1.64
C ASP A 60 13.59 21.95 1.57
N ARG A 61 14.42 22.95 1.23
CA ARG A 61 14.04 24.37 1.30
C ARG A 61 12.93 24.75 0.33
N GLU A 62 13.05 24.33 -0.93
CA GLU A 62 12.04 24.62 -1.95
C GLU A 62 10.73 23.89 -1.63
N ALA A 63 10.81 22.62 -1.21
CA ALA A 63 9.65 21.83 -0.82
C ALA A 63 8.94 22.41 0.41
N VAL A 64 9.68 22.87 1.42
CA VAL A 64 9.12 23.52 2.61
C VAL A 64 8.47 24.85 2.24
N ALA A 65 9.13 25.69 1.42
CA ALA A 65 8.54 26.95 0.98
C ALA A 65 7.22 26.74 0.22
N THR A 66 7.17 25.77 -0.71
CA THR A 66 5.92 25.42 -1.40
C THR A 66 4.85 24.91 -0.45
N ALA A 67 5.23 24.11 0.56
CA ALA A 67 4.29 23.62 1.58
C ALA A 67 3.76 24.76 2.47
N GLU A 68 4.60 25.72 2.83
CA GLU A 68 4.21 26.92 3.59
C GLU A 68 3.26 27.80 2.79
N GLU A 69 3.50 27.99 1.49
CA GLU A 69 2.61 28.73 0.59
C GLU A 69 1.26 28.01 0.41
N ALA A 70 1.26 26.69 0.32
CA ALA A 70 0.04 25.88 0.17
C ALA A 70 -0.80 25.78 1.45
N LEU A 71 -0.16 25.93 2.62
CA LEU A 71 -0.79 25.73 3.94
C LEU A 71 -2.08 26.55 4.12
N TYR A 72 -2.08 27.79 3.64
CA TYR A 72 -3.25 28.67 3.76
C TYR A 72 -4.45 28.10 3.01
N THR A 73 -4.26 27.76 1.73
CA THR A 73 -5.31 27.20 0.86
C THR A 73 -5.77 25.83 1.34
N ASP A 74 -4.84 24.99 1.84
CA ASP A 74 -5.15 23.66 2.37
C ASP A 74 -6.02 23.75 3.63
N ASN A 75 -5.75 24.72 4.50
CA ASN A 75 -6.57 24.97 5.69
C ASN A 75 -7.96 25.50 5.33
N GLU A 76 -8.07 26.44 4.39
CA GLU A 76 -9.39 26.92 3.89
C GLU A 76 -10.22 25.77 3.29
N ALA A 77 -9.58 24.90 2.51
CA ALA A 77 -10.24 23.73 1.92
C ALA A 77 -10.68 22.72 2.99
N LEU A 78 -9.87 22.51 4.04
CA LEU A 78 -10.21 21.64 5.16
C LEU A 78 -11.43 22.18 5.92
N GLU A 79 -11.44 23.46 6.27
CA GLU A 79 -12.56 24.13 6.95
C GLU A 79 -13.86 23.99 6.15
N LEU A 80 -13.81 24.18 4.83
CA LEU A 80 -14.96 23.97 3.94
C LEU A 80 -15.46 22.52 3.99
N SER A 81 -14.55 21.54 4.00
CA SER A 81 -14.90 20.11 4.02
C SER A 81 -15.50 19.66 5.37
N GLU A 82 -14.99 20.17 6.49
CA GLU A 82 -15.50 19.88 7.82
C GLU A 82 -16.90 20.46 8.03
N ASN A 83 -17.13 21.65 7.47
CA ASN A 83 -18.45 22.29 7.46
C ASN A 83 -19.47 21.52 6.59
N ILE A 84 -19.03 20.85 5.51
CA ILE A 84 -19.88 19.96 4.70
C ILE A 84 -20.16 18.63 5.43
N ALA A 85 -19.19 18.08 6.16
CA ALA A 85 -19.37 16.85 6.93
C ALA A 85 -20.27 17.02 8.17
N ALA A 86 -20.53 18.27 8.59
CA ALA A 86 -21.39 18.64 9.70
C ALA A 86 -22.90 18.76 9.35
N GLU A 87 -23.34 18.30 8.18
CA GLU A 87 -24.78 18.18 7.91
C GLU A 87 -25.44 17.15 8.86
N PRO A 88 -26.59 17.49 9.49
CA PRO A 88 -27.18 16.64 10.51
C PRO A 88 -27.72 15.35 9.89
N LYS A 89 -27.16 14.20 10.33
CA LYS A 89 -27.69 12.86 10.03
C LYS A 89 -29.23 12.87 10.13
N ALA A 90 -29.90 12.62 9.01
CA ALA A 90 -31.35 12.58 8.92
C ALA A 90 -31.94 11.68 10.02
N ARG A 91 -32.76 12.25 10.91
CA ARG A 91 -33.43 11.52 11.99
C ARG A 91 -34.49 10.58 11.39
N TYR A 92 -34.07 9.40 10.96
CA TYR A 92 -34.99 8.28 10.69
C TYR A 92 -35.56 7.78 12.02
N GLY A 93 -36.69 8.35 12.44
CA GLY A 93 -37.36 7.94 13.68
C GLY A 93 -38.78 8.46 13.90
N ALA A 94 -39.43 9.05 12.89
CA ALA A 94 -40.74 9.68 13.06
C ALA A 94 -41.90 8.94 12.36
N ARG A 95 -41.87 7.60 12.30
CA ARG A 95 -42.99 6.82 11.73
C ARG A 95 -43.60 5.73 12.61
N GLU A 96 -43.07 5.44 13.79
CA GLU A 96 -43.55 4.28 14.58
C GLU A 96 -44.60 4.59 15.67
N SER A 97 -44.93 5.86 15.95
CA SER A 97 -45.86 6.20 17.04
C SER A 97 -47.34 6.27 16.65
N ARG A 98 -47.73 5.99 15.39
CA ARG A 98 -49.14 6.05 14.95
C ARG A 98 -49.87 4.70 14.86
N ARG A 99 -49.25 3.58 15.27
CA ARG A 99 -49.89 2.24 15.14
C ARG A 99 -50.32 1.56 16.44
N LYS A 100 -50.32 2.27 17.57
CA LYS A 100 -50.86 1.77 18.85
C LYS A 100 -51.95 2.69 19.40
N LYS A 101 -53.07 2.77 18.68
CA LYS A 101 -54.40 3.13 19.22
C LYS A 101 -55.45 2.79 18.17
N ARG A 102 -55.84 1.53 18.13
CA ARG A 102 -57.16 1.06 17.70
C ARG A 102 -57.35 -0.38 18.12
#